data_AF-A0A6G1RCM6-F1
#
_entry.id   AF-A0A6G1RCM6-F1
#
_cell.length_a   1.000
_cell.length_b   1.000
_cell.length_c   1.000
_cell.angle_alpha   90.00
_cell.angle_beta   90.00
_cell.angle_gamma   90.00
#
_symmetry.space_group_name_H-M   'P 1'
#
loop_
_entity.id
_entity.type
_entity.pdbx_description
1 polymer ?
#
loop_
_entity_poly.entity_id
_entity_poly.type
_entity_poly.pdbx_seq_one_letter_code
_entity_poly.pdbx_strand_id
1 'polypeptide(L)'
;MKSEKLEGDSIVRAACLARNVSTKNINMKMSSEDLVYEQSTPILTSDGLYNSIKVVGVTKDTEVNCTATVNSNTYESSTMGTEKEVEEPVTVKVCNTTDTSTQDTEVEKTNMLSMTVLGLRVLLAKSIAFNTLMSIKLFLF
;
A
#
# COMPACT_ATOMS: atom_id res chain seq x y z
N MET A 1 7.78 -8.99 51.54
CA MET A 1 7.02 -7.78 51.13
C MET A 1 6.39 -8.09 49.78
N LYS A 2 5.06 -8.02 49.74
CA LYS A 2 4.22 -8.30 48.57
C LYS A 2 4.48 -7.19 47.56
N SER A 3 5.00 -7.54 46.38
CA SER A 3 5.19 -6.58 45.28
C SER A 3 3.81 -6.07 44.87
N GLU A 4 3.61 -4.78 45.04
CA GLU A 4 2.43 -4.06 44.60
C GLU A 4 2.40 -4.12 43.08
N LYS A 5 1.46 -4.91 42.53
CA LYS A 5 1.17 -4.89 41.10
C LYS A 5 0.45 -3.57 40.85
N LEU A 6 1.19 -2.55 40.44
CA LEU A 6 0.62 -1.37 39.79
C LEU A 6 -0.04 -1.87 38.50
N GLU A 7 -1.33 -2.18 38.57
CA GLU A 7 -2.23 -2.23 37.41
C GLU A 7 -2.28 -0.81 36.84
N GLY A 8 -1.23 -0.46 36.09
CA GLY A 8 -1.26 0.67 35.19
C GLY A 8 -2.21 0.33 34.06
N ASP A 9 -3.27 1.12 33.97
CA ASP A 9 -4.26 1.08 32.90
C ASP A 9 -3.54 0.96 31.55
N SER A 10 -3.54 -0.23 30.94
CA SER A 10 -2.74 -0.45 29.73
C SER A 10 -3.43 0.27 28.57
N ILE A 11 -2.88 1.41 28.16
CA ILE A 11 -3.38 2.19 27.04
C ILE A 11 -3.02 1.47 25.73
N VAL A 12 -4.02 1.16 24.92
CA VAL A 12 -3.87 0.65 23.55
C VAL A 12 -4.28 1.72 22.53
N ARG A 13 -3.90 1.54 21.26
CA ARG A 13 -4.24 2.49 20.19
C ARG A 13 -5.40 1.98 19.37
N ALA A 14 -6.40 2.82 19.16
CA ALA A 14 -7.50 2.55 18.26
C ALA A 14 -7.45 3.52 17.06
N ALA A 15 -7.67 3.00 15.86
CA ALA A 15 -7.70 3.79 14.63
C ALA A 15 -9.06 3.66 13.94
N CYS A 16 -9.55 4.76 13.39
CA CYS A 16 -10.72 4.78 12.51
C CYS A 16 -10.30 5.33 11.17
N LEU A 17 -10.71 4.63 10.11
CA LEU A 17 -10.38 4.92 8.74
C LEU A 17 -11.68 5.15 7.95
N ALA A 18 -11.86 6.37 7.44
CA ALA A 18 -12.85 6.65 6.42
C ALA A 18 -12.18 6.46 5.06
N ARG A 19 -12.67 5.52 4.24
CA ARG A 19 -12.09 5.15 2.96
C ARG A 19 -13.06 5.42 1.81
N ASN A 20 -12.53 5.79 0.64
CA ASN A 20 -13.25 5.93 -0.62
C ASN A 20 -14.41 6.94 -0.55
N VAL A 21 -14.15 8.09 0.08
CA VAL A 21 -15.14 9.14 0.28
C VAL A 21 -15.10 10.15 -0.90
N SER A 22 -16.24 10.53 -1.45
CA SER A 22 -16.31 11.43 -2.63
C SER A 22 -16.02 12.91 -2.33
N THR A 23 -15.85 13.28 -1.06
CA THR A 23 -15.78 14.66 -0.58
C THR A 23 -14.60 14.85 0.37
N LYS A 24 -14.05 16.07 0.41
CA LYS A 24 -13.01 16.46 1.37
C LYS A 24 -13.57 16.70 2.78
N ASN A 25 -14.88 16.94 2.91
CA ASN A 25 -15.49 17.29 4.19
C ASN A 25 -15.84 16.01 4.96
N ILE A 26 -14.84 15.45 5.64
CA ILE A 26 -14.95 14.25 6.48
C ILE A 26 -14.71 14.68 7.92
N ASN A 27 -15.73 14.52 8.78
CA ASN A 27 -15.59 14.75 10.21
C ASN A 27 -15.59 13.41 10.94
N MET A 28 -14.59 13.16 11.77
CA MET A 28 -14.43 11.90 12.51
C MET A 28 -14.39 12.16 14.01
N LYS A 29 -15.29 11.50 14.74
CA LYS A 29 -15.34 11.50 16.20
C LYS A 29 -15.08 10.10 16.72
N MET A 30 -14.43 10.04 17.87
CA MET A 30 -14.20 8.80 18.60
C MET A 30 -14.63 8.97 20.06
N SER A 31 -14.89 7.86 20.75
CA SER A 31 -15.28 7.88 22.16
C SER A 31 -14.19 8.36 23.12
N SER A 32 -12.91 8.31 22.72
CA SER A 32 -11.78 8.82 23.51
C SER A 32 -11.30 10.19 22.99
N GLU A 33 -10.93 11.06 23.93
CA GLU A 33 -10.33 12.37 23.67
C GLU A 33 -8.79 12.33 23.63
N ASP A 34 -8.17 11.20 23.99
CA ASP A 34 -6.71 11.03 23.98
C ASP A 34 -6.19 10.93 22.53
N LEU A 35 -5.96 12.08 21.90
CA LEU A 35 -5.58 12.18 20.50
C LEU A 35 -4.11 11.78 20.29
N VAL A 36 -3.90 10.71 19.52
CA VAL A 36 -2.57 10.26 19.10
C VAL A 36 -2.23 10.83 17.71
N TYR A 37 -3.17 10.80 16.79
CA TYR A 37 -2.99 11.32 15.44
C TYR A 37 -4.33 11.69 14.80
N GLU A 38 -4.40 12.87 14.21
CA GLU A 38 -5.53 13.28 13.38
C GLU A 38 -5.00 13.87 12.09
N GLN A 39 -5.48 13.33 10.98
CA GLN A 39 -5.11 13.81 9.67
C GLN A 39 -5.79 15.16 9.39
N SER A 40 -4.97 16.21 9.23
CA SER A 40 -5.47 17.58 8.99
C SER A 40 -6.19 17.74 7.66
N THR A 41 -5.79 16.98 6.64
CA THR A 41 -6.38 17.03 5.30
C THR A 41 -6.52 15.62 4.74
N PRO A 42 -7.72 15.20 4.27
CA PRO A 42 -7.91 13.90 3.66
C PRO A 42 -6.99 13.67 2.46
N ILE A 43 -6.48 12.45 2.33
CA ILE A 43 -5.60 12.04 1.22
C ILE A 43 -6.45 11.72 0.00
N LEU A 44 -6.13 12.37 -1.13
CA LEU A 44 -6.70 12.04 -2.44
C LEU A 44 -6.06 10.75 -2.99
N THR A 45 -6.88 9.77 -3.36
CA THR A 45 -6.47 8.53 -4.01
C THR A 45 -6.49 8.65 -5.52
N SER A 46 -5.83 7.70 -6.21
CA SER A 46 -5.70 7.70 -7.68
C SER A 46 -7.03 7.54 -8.42
N ASP A 47 -8.07 7.04 -7.75
CA ASP A 47 -9.45 6.94 -8.24
C ASP A 47 -10.28 8.22 -8.03
N GLY A 48 -9.65 9.29 -7.50
CA GLY A 48 -10.30 10.58 -7.28
C GLY A 48 -11.13 10.67 -5.98
N LEU A 49 -11.04 9.67 -5.11
CA LEU A 49 -11.72 9.65 -3.80
C LEU A 49 -10.78 10.11 -2.68
N TYR A 50 -11.34 10.34 -1.49
CA TYR A 50 -10.63 10.82 -0.31
C TYR A 50 -10.63 9.77 0.79
N ASN A 51 -9.51 9.65 1.48
CA ASN A 51 -9.34 8.86 2.68
C ASN A 51 -8.97 9.76 3.86
N SER A 52 -9.47 9.47 5.05
CA SER A 52 -9.08 10.14 6.28
C SER A 52 -8.93 9.16 7.43
N ILE A 53 -8.00 9.43 8.34
CA ILE A 53 -7.71 8.57 9.49
C ILE A 53 -7.59 9.39 10.77
N LYS A 54 -8.10 8.83 11.85
CA LYS A 54 -7.95 9.35 13.22
C LYS A 54 -7.55 8.22 14.16
N VAL A 55 -6.61 8.49 15.05
CA VAL A 55 -6.04 7.54 16.02
C VAL A 55 -6.09 8.13 17.41
N VAL A 56 -6.60 7.36 18.37
CA VAL A 56 -6.72 7.74 19.78
C VAL A 56 -6.14 6.66 20.69
N GLY A 57 -5.69 7.07 21.87
CA GLY A 57 -5.40 6.18 22.99
C GLY A 57 -6.70 5.77 23.68
N VAL A 58 -6.85 4.49 23.98
CA VAL A 58 -8.00 3.94 24.70
C VAL A 58 -7.50 2.98 25.76
N THR A 59 -8.20 2.89 26.88
CA THR A 59 -7.94 1.86 27.87
C THR A 59 -8.21 0.48 27.29
N LYS A 60 -7.37 -0.50 27.60
CA LYS A 60 -7.57 -1.87 27.14
C LYS A 60 -8.95 -2.40 27.56
N ASP A 61 -9.57 -3.17 26.67
CA ASP A 61 -10.88 -3.82 26.86
C ASP A 61 -12.05 -2.83 27.07
N THR A 62 -11.88 -1.57 26.64
CA THR A 62 -12.97 -0.58 26.59
C THR A 62 -13.61 -0.52 25.21
N GLU A 63 -14.92 -0.21 25.16
CA GLU A 63 -15.62 -0.02 23.89
C GLU A 63 -15.19 1.28 23.21
N VAL A 64 -14.72 1.16 21.97
CA VAL A 64 -14.34 2.27 21.12
C VAL A 64 -15.41 2.47 20.05
N ASN A 65 -16.05 3.63 20.08
CA ASN A 65 -16.99 4.04 19.05
C ASN A 65 -16.29 5.02 18.11
N CYS A 66 -16.46 4.82 16.81
CA CYS A 66 -16.11 5.79 15.78
C CYS A 66 -17.35 6.24 15.02
N THR A 67 -17.48 7.55 14.85
CA THR A 67 -18.53 8.18 14.06
C THR A 67 -17.87 9.00 12.96
N ALA A 68 -18.20 8.73 11.71
CA ALA A 68 -17.75 9.49 10.56
C ALA A 68 -18.95 10.20 9.90
N THR A 69 -18.90 11.53 9.79
CA THR A 69 -19.89 12.32 9.07
C THR A 69 -19.34 12.75 7.72
N VAL A 70 -20.02 12.34 6.65
CA VAL A 70 -19.66 12.59 5.25
C VAL A 70 -20.89 13.12 4.52
N ASN A 71 -20.83 14.34 3.98
CA ASN A 71 -21.97 14.97 3.27
C ASN A 71 -23.31 14.86 4.03
N SER A 72 -23.27 15.13 5.35
CA SER A 72 -24.43 15.03 6.26
C SER A 72 -24.93 13.61 6.56
N ASN A 73 -24.35 12.58 5.96
CA ASN A 73 -24.60 11.18 6.34
C ASN A 73 -23.65 10.80 7.46
N THR A 74 -24.18 10.13 8.48
CA THR A 74 -23.39 9.67 9.62
C THR A 74 -23.26 8.15 9.57
N TYR A 75 -22.03 7.68 9.72
CA TYR A 75 -21.66 6.27 9.77
C TYR A 75 -21.06 5.97 11.14
N GLU A 76 -21.55 4.92 11.78
CA GLU A 76 -21.09 4.51 13.11
C GLU A 76 -20.49 3.11 13.06
N SER A 77 -19.43 2.91 13.83
CA SER A 77 -18.78 1.62 14.00
C SER A 77 -18.25 1.53 15.43
N SER A 78 -18.44 0.39 16.09
CA SER A 78 -17.89 0.12 17.42
C SER A 78 -16.98 -1.11 17.39
N THR A 79 -15.97 -1.09 18.25
CA THR A 79 -15.05 -2.22 18.43
C THR A 79 -14.49 -2.21 19.84
N MET A 80 -14.04 -3.36 20.35
CA MET A 80 -13.32 -3.41 21.62
C MET A 80 -11.89 -2.92 21.42
N GLY A 81 -11.42 -2.06 22.32
CA GLY A 81 -10.02 -1.66 22.48
C GLY A 81 -9.18 -2.80 23.04
N THR A 82 -9.25 -3.97 22.43
CA THR A 82 -8.34 -5.07 22.72
C THR A 82 -7.19 -4.98 21.72
N GLU A 83 -5.97 -5.13 22.23
CA GLU A 83 -4.82 -5.41 21.38
C GLU A 83 -5.10 -6.73 20.68
N LYS A 84 -5.57 -6.68 19.42
CA LYS A 84 -5.56 -7.88 18.60
C LYS A 84 -4.10 -8.23 18.45
N GLU A 85 -3.67 -9.30 19.12
CA GLU A 85 -2.54 -10.07 18.60
C GLU A 85 -2.88 -10.28 17.13
N VAL A 86 -2.08 -9.64 16.29
CA VAL A 86 -2.09 -9.92 14.87
C VAL A 86 -1.75 -11.41 14.83
N GLU A 87 -2.76 -12.28 14.69
CA GLU A 87 -2.53 -13.55 14.00
C GLU A 87 -1.72 -13.12 12.79
N GLU A 88 -0.48 -13.62 12.72
CA GLU A 88 0.48 -13.29 11.68
C GLU A 88 -0.31 -13.08 10.40
N PRO A 89 -0.19 -11.91 9.72
CA PRO A 89 -1.07 -11.59 8.62
C PRO A 89 -1.06 -12.82 7.73
N VAL A 90 -2.21 -13.52 7.66
CA VAL A 90 -2.36 -14.64 6.73
C VAL A 90 -1.80 -14.06 5.46
N THR A 91 -0.77 -14.71 4.92
CA THR A 91 -0.04 -14.26 3.74
C THR A 91 -0.96 -14.36 2.52
N VAL A 92 -2.09 -13.68 2.58
CA VAL A 92 -2.86 -13.24 1.46
C VAL A 92 -1.91 -12.30 0.78
N LYS A 93 -1.42 -12.74 -0.36
CA LYS A 93 -0.51 -12.01 -1.23
C LYS A 93 -1.25 -10.76 -1.73
N VAL A 94 -1.33 -9.71 -0.91
CA VAL A 94 -2.09 -8.47 -1.19
C VAL A 94 -1.49 -7.73 -2.39
N CYS A 95 -0.24 -8.03 -2.76
CA CYS A 95 0.31 -7.70 -4.07
C CYS A 95 -0.01 -8.82 -5.08
N ASN A 96 -1.25 -8.88 -5.55
CA ASN A 96 -1.53 -9.64 -6.75
C ASN A 96 -1.03 -8.80 -7.94
N THR A 97 0.12 -9.16 -8.50
CA THR A 97 0.78 -8.48 -9.63
C THR A 97 -0.04 -8.55 -10.94
N THR A 98 -1.27 -9.04 -10.87
CA THR A 98 -2.19 -9.18 -12.00
C THR A 98 -3.00 -7.91 -12.26
N ASP A 99 -3.21 -7.04 -11.26
CA ASP A 99 -4.08 -5.87 -11.39
C ASP A 99 -3.35 -4.54 -11.72
N THR A 100 -2.03 -4.57 -11.94
CA THR A 100 -1.30 -3.40 -12.48
C THR A 100 -1.34 -3.33 -14.01
N SER A 101 -2.11 -4.22 -14.66
CA SER A 101 -2.27 -4.25 -16.12
C SER A 101 -3.46 -3.42 -16.63
N THR A 102 -4.13 -2.64 -15.79
CA THR A 102 -5.25 -1.77 -16.18
C THR A 102 -4.94 -0.28 -15.96
N GLN A 103 -3.76 0.13 -16.41
CA GLN A 103 -3.62 1.43 -17.06
C GLN A 103 -2.87 1.21 -18.37
N ASP A 104 -3.65 0.82 -19.38
CA ASP A 104 -3.28 0.93 -20.78
C ASP A 104 -3.14 2.42 -21.11
N THR A 105 -2.07 3.03 -20.61
CA THR A 105 -1.64 4.36 -20.98
C THR A 105 -0.73 4.20 -22.17
N GLU A 106 -1.34 3.96 -23.33
CA GLU A 106 -0.82 4.29 -24.67
C GLU A 106 0.72 4.40 -24.72
N VAL A 107 1.41 3.27 -24.49
CA VAL A 107 2.88 3.26 -24.45
C VAL A 107 3.38 3.04 -25.88
N GLU A 108 3.22 4.07 -26.73
CA GLU A 108 3.93 4.15 -28.02
C GLU A 108 5.47 4.20 -27.82
N LYS A 109 5.95 4.25 -26.58
CA LYS A 109 7.36 4.46 -26.21
C LYS A 109 8.10 3.25 -25.63
N THR A 110 7.63 2.02 -25.82
CA THR A 110 8.34 0.79 -25.38
C THR A 110 9.04 0.02 -26.50
N ASN A 111 8.79 0.35 -27.77
CA ASN A 111 9.29 -0.44 -28.91
C ASN A 111 10.69 -0.06 -29.43
N MET A 112 11.24 1.11 -29.07
CA MET A 112 12.52 1.56 -29.65
C MET A 112 13.75 0.88 -29.01
N LEU A 113 13.71 0.60 -27.70
CA LEU A 113 14.77 -0.11 -26.99
C LEU A 113 14.76 -1.62 -27.28
N SER A 114 13.58 -2.19 -27.52
CA SER A 114 13.45 -3.62 -27.83
C SER A 114 13.97 -3.97 -29.23
N MET A 115 13.62 -3.17 -30.25
CA MET A 115 14.12 -3.39 -31.62
C MET A 115 15.63 -3.16 -31.76
N THR A 116 16.19 -2.18 -31.05
CA THR A 116 17.65 -1.92 -31.07
C THR A 116 18.45 -3.04 -30.41
N VAL A 117 17.97 -3.60 -29.29
CA VAL A 117 18.59 -4.78 -28.65
C VAL A 117 18.50 -6.01 -29.56
N LEU A 118 17.38 -6.22 -30.23
CA LEU A 118 17.22 -7.33 -31.18
C LEU A 118 18.20 -7.19 -32.37
N GLY A 119 18.31 -6.00 -32.94
CA GLY A 119 19.26 -5.69 -34.02
C GLY A 119 20.72 -5.88 -33.62
N LEU A 120 21.10 -5.43 -32.41
CA LEU A 120 22.46 -5.60 -31.89
C LEU A 120 22.83 -7.08 -31.73
N ARG A 121 21.90 -7.91 -31.24
CA ARG A 121 22.13 -9.38 -31.10
C ARG A 121 22.38 -10.05 -32.45
N VAL A 122 21.63 -9.66 -33.49
CA VAL A 122 21.80 -10.20 -34.84
C VAL A 122 23.15 -9.77 -35.45
N LEU A 123 23.53 -8.50 -35.28
CA LEU A 123 24.82 -7.99 -35.77
C LEU A 123 26.01 -8.65 -35.09
N LEU A 124 25.95 -8.82 -33.77
CA LEU A 124 26.99 -9.52 -33.01
C LEU A 124 27.11 -10.98 -33.46
N ALA A 125 25.99 -11.71 -33.60
CA ALA A 125 26.00 -13.09 -34.06
C ALA A 125 26.60 -13.23 -35.48
N LYS A 126 26.23 -12.33 -36.40
CA LYS A 126 26.76 -12.32 -37.77
C LYS A 126 28.26 -12.00 -37.80
N SER A 127 28.71 -11.05 -36.98
CA SER A 127 30.12 -10.68 -36.90
C SER A 127 30.96 -11.83 -36.36
N ILE A 128 30.51 -12.49 -35.27
CA ILE A 128 31.18 -13.65 -34.70
C ILE A 128 31.28 -14.78 -35.73
N ALA A 129 30.18 -15.12 -36.41
CA ALA A 129 30.16 -16.19 -37.40
C ALA A 129 31.07 -15.93 -38.60
N PHE A 130 31.14 -14.68 -39.09
CA PHE A 130 32.02 -14.33 -40.20
C PHE A 130 33.50 -14.35 -39.79
N ASN A 131 33.82 -13.85 -38.60
CA ASN A 131 35.19 -13.81 -38.10
C ASN A 131 35.71 -15.22 -37.79
N THR A 132 34.86 -16.11 -37.27
CA THR A 132 35.22 -17.52 -37.06
C THR A 132 35.38 -18.28 -38.37
N LEU A 133 34.49 -18.10 -39.35
CA LEU A 133 34.64 -18.70 -40.68
C LEU A 133 35.92 -18.27 -41.39
N MET A 134 36.26 -16.98 -41.34
CA MET A 134 37.49 -16.46 -41.93
C MET A 134 38.73 -17.00 -41.22
N SER A 135 38.68 -17.12 -39.88
CA SER A 135 39.78 -17.73 -39.12
C SER A 135 39.96 -19.20 -39.50
N ILE A 136 38.88 -19.98 -39.56
CA ILE A 136 38.94 -21.40 -39.96
C ILE A 136 39.47 -21.56 -41.39
N LYS A 137 39.08 -20.67 -42.32
CA LYS A 137 39.58 -20.69 -43.69
C LYS A 137 41.09 -20.43 -43.78
N LEU A 138 41.65 -19.58 -42.91
CA LEU A 138 43.10 -19.35 -42.81
C LEU A 138 43.86 -20.52 -42.16
N PHE A 139 43.19 -21.40 -41.42
CA PHE A 139 43.81 -22.56 -40.77
C PHE A 139 43.67 -23.87 -41.58
N LEU A 140 42.67 -23.98 -42.46
CA LEU A 140 42.41 -25.17 -43.27
C LEU A 140 42.94 -25.08 -44.72
N PHE A 141 43.48 -23.94 -45.13
CA PHE A 141 44.21 -23.71 -46.39
C PHE A 141 45.56 -23.04 -46.06
#